data_AF-A0A522S4U4-F1
#
_entry.id   AF-A0A522S4U4-F1
#
_cell.length_a   1.000
_cell.length_b   1.000
_cell.length_c   1.000
_cell.angle_alpha   90.00
_cell.angle_beta   90.00
_cell.angle_gamma   90.00
#
_symmetry.space_group_name_H-M   'P 1'
#
loop_
_entity.id
_entity.type
_entity.pdbx_description
1 polymer ?
#
loop_
_entity_poly.entity_id
_entity_poly.type
_entity_poly.pdbx_seq_one_letter_code
_entity_poly.pdbx_strand_id
1 'polypeptide(L)'
;MQSRRKLRFRLIVTFTLFGLGLSVLFAVASLYVRAKVENQLIDQSLEADLTQAVETKHQHPDQPPHSNLIVVWFWNDQTVYQAPLAWQGLASGVYDMHGGTGGMPQRYKLAVVRKYGLDAFLTYDISRESLGKRQLVTGLVAAVVLFTLLSLLVGYWLSRRVMRPVTELAQRLRAFRSGHQMEPLAPHFAEDEVGELAAALDDYAARQSALIQRDREFNADVSHELRTPLAVIASTTELLVGAPDLSDKLRTRLQRIERAVRQATELTQALLLLSRAERSGPVDGESTDVVKVVTEVVDTHRPDLAHKAVELRLEVEAALTVDAPASVVAVALGNLVGNACKYTQEGEIVVRVQAGRVRVEDTGPGIKAEDAERLFQRGQRGEGVTVGGAGLGLAIVRRLCELYGWRVGLAPRAGRGAVATLDFGDAAGSGSDGAAG
;
A
#
# COMPACT_ATOMS: atom_id res chain seq x y z
N MET A 1 -1.07 6.74 -2.05
CA MET A 1 -0.14 7.62 -2.81
C MET A 1 0.81 8.46 -1.94
N GLN A 2 0.55 8.63 -0.63
CA GLN A 2 1.37 9.47 0.25
C GLN A 2 2.80 8.95 0.50
N SER A 3 3.05 7.64 0.56
CA SER A 3 4.41 7.11 0.83
C SER A 3 5.41 7.34 -0.31
N ARG A 4 4.96 7.29 -1.58
CA ARG A 4 5.78 7.53 -2.77
C ARG A 4 6.33 8.97 -2.82
N ARG A 5 5.53 9.95 -2.35
CA ARG A 5 5.99 11.33 -2.18
C ARG A 5 7.01 11.44 -1.05
N LYS A 6 6.83 10.69 0.05
CA LYS A 6 7.73 10.75 1.22
C LYS A 6 9.17 10.31 0.88
N LEU A 7 9.37 9.22 0.13
CA LEU A 7 10.75 8.76 -0.16
C LEU A 7 11.48 9.66 -1.16
N ARG A 8 10.81 10.05 -2.26
CA ARG A 8 11.38 10.98 -3.26
C ARG A 8 11.73 12.33 -2.64
N PHE A 9 10.83 12.87 -1.83
CA PHE A 9 11.04 14.12 -1.10
C PHE A 9 12.21 14.01 -0.11
N ARG A 10 12.30 12.92 0.66
CA ARG A 10 13.42 12.69 1.58
C ARG A 10 14.77 12.68 0.85
N LEU A 11 14.88 11.95 -0.27
CA LEU A 11 16.11 11.94 -1.07
C LEU A 11 16.51 13.35 -1.52
N ILE A 12 15.58 14.10 -2.11
CA ILE A 12 15.85 15.47 -2.59
C ILE A 12 16.29 16.37 -1.42
N VAL A 13 15.57 16.33 -0.29
CA VAL A 13 15.89 17.11 0.90
C VAL A 13 17.26 16.73 1.46
N THR A 14 17.58 15.44 1.59
CA THR A 14 18.87 14.97 2.10
C THR A 14 20.02 15.44 1.21
N PHE A 15 19.91 15.29 -0.11
CA PHE A 15 20.95 15.78 -1.03
C PHE A 15 21.10 17.30 -0.94
N THR A 16 20.00 18.04 -0.93
CA THR A 16 20.01 19.51 -0.84
C THR A 16 20.63 20.00 0.47
N LEU A 17 20.27 19.39 1.61
CA LEU A 17 20.84 19.72 2.92
C LEU A 17 22.32 19.37 2.99
N PHE A 18 22.73 18.23 2.42
CA PHE A 18 24.13 17.84 2.35
C PHE A 18 24.93 18.83 1.49
N GLY A 19 24.43 19.19 0.30
CA GLY A 19 25.06 20.16 -0.58
C GLY A 19 25.16 21.55 0.04
N LEU A 20 24.10 22.02 0.71
CA LEU A 20 24.10 23.28 1.45
C LEU A 20 25.09 23.24 2.61
N GLY A 21 25.10 22.18 3.41
CA GLY A 21 26.02 22.01 4.53
C GLY A 21 27.48 22.02 4.09
N LEU A 22 27.80 21.29 3.02
CA LEU A 22 29.15 21.25 2.46
C LEU A 22 29.58 22.62 1.91
N SER A 23 28.67 23.33 1.22
CA SER A 23 28.95 24.66 0.67
C SER A 23 29.16 25.72 1.76
N VAL A 24 28.35 25.68 2.82
CA VAL A 24 28.50 26.56 3.99
C VAL A 24 29.82 26.26 4.72
N LEU A 25 30.14 24.98 4.92
CA LEU A 25 31.41 24.58 5.53
C LEU A 25 32.60 25.09 4.72
N PHE A 26 32.56 24.94 3.39
CA PHE A 26 33.59 25.47 2.51
C PHE A 26 33.71 26.99 2.60
N ALA A 27 32.58 27.70 2.66
CA ALA A 27 32.59 29.16 2.81
C ALA A 27 33.20 29.61 4.15
N VAL A 28 32.85 28.95 5.25
CA VAL A 28 33.42 29.23 6.58
C VAL A 28 34.92 28.93 6.60
N ALA A 29 35.34 27.78 6.05
CA ALA A 29 36.75 27.42 5.96
C ALA A 29 37.55 28.42 5.11
N SER A 30 36.99 28.87 3.98
CA SER A 30 37.60 29.89 3.12
C SER A 30 37.77 31.23 3.85
N LEU A 31 36.76 31.68 4.58
CA LEU A 31 36.85 32.89 5.41
C LEU A 31 37.90 32.76 6.51
N TYR A 32 37.98 31.60 7.17
CA TYR A 32 38.96 31.32 8.21
C TYR A 32 40.40 31.34 7.67
N VAL A 33 40.65 30.63 6.56
CA VAL A 33 41.97 30.61 5.91
C VAL A 33 42.37 32.01 5.49
N ARG A 34 41.46 32.76 4.86
CA ARG A 34 41.73 34.13 4.45
C ARG A 34 42.08 35.03 5.63
N ALA A 35 41.32 34.99 6.73
CA ALA A 35 41.61 35.76 7.93
C ALA A 35 42.99 35.41 8.53
N LYS A 36 43.36 34.12 8.51
CA LYS A 36 44.68 33.66 8.97
C LYS A 36 45.82 34.17 8.10
N VAL A 37 45.67 34.07 6.77
CA VAL A 37 46.66 34.56 5.79
C VAL A 37 46.81 36.09 5.89
N GLU A 38 45.69 36.81 6.04
CA GLU A 38 45.68 38.26 6.18
C GLU A 38 46.46 38.72 7.42
N ASN A 39 46.24 38.09 8.58
CA ASN A 39 47.01 38.38 9.79
C ASN A 39 48.52 38.11 9.61
N GLN A 40 48.88 36.99 8.99
CA GLN A 40 50.29 36.65 8.75
C GLN A 40 50.99 37.64 7.81
N LEU A 41 50.29 38.08 6.76
CA LEU A 41 50.82 39.08 5.83
C LEU A 41 50.97 40.45 6.49
N ILE A 42 50.01 40.84 7.35
CA ILE A 42 50.12 42.08 8.13
C ILE A 42 51.32 42.01 9.07
N ASP A 43 51.46 40.94 9.85
CA ASP A 43 52.58 40.78 10.79
C ASP A 43 53.94 40.85 10.07
N GLN A 44 54.10 40.11 8.97
CA GLN A 44 55.33 40.12 8.16
C GLN A 44 55.61 41.51 7.56
N SER A 45 54.57 42.19 7.10
CA SER A 45 54.74 43.51 6.50
C SER A 45 55.10 44.56 7.55
N LEU A 46 54.45 44.53 8.73
CA LEU A 46 54.77 45.42 9.84
C LEU A 46 56.22 45.24 10.31
N GLU A 47 56.69 44.00 10.41
CA GLU A 47 58.08 43.68 10.79
C GLU A 47 59.09 44.17 9.74
N ALA A 48 58.81 43.93 8.45
CA ALA A 48 59.65 44.39 7.35
C ALA A 48 59.71 45.93 7.29
N ASP A 49 58.56 46.59 7.41
CA ASP A 49 58.46 48.05 7.39
C ASP A 49 59.15 48.69 8.60
N LEU A 50 59.01 48.09 9.79
CA LEU A 50 59.69 48.56 11.01
C LEU A 50 61.21 48.43 10.88
N THR A 51 61.69 47.30 10.36
CA THR A 51 63.12 47.04 10.16
C THR A 51 63.71 48.04 9.17
N GLN A 52 63.01 48.29 8.05
CA GLN A 52 63.42 49.29 7.07
C GLN A 52 63.41 50.71 7.65
N ALA A 53 62.42 51.05 8.48
CA ALA A 53 62.35 52.35 9.13
C ALA A 53 63.52 52.59 10.09
N VAL A 54 63.90 51.58 10.89
CA VAL A 54 65.07 51.64 11.79
C VAL A 54 66.36 51.81 10.99
N GLU A 55 66.55 51.01 9.94
CA GLU A 55 67.75 51.08 9.09
C GLU A 55 67.88 52.45 8.41
N THR A 56 66.78 52.98 7.87
CA THR A 56 66.75 54.31 7.23
C THR A 56 67.09 55.41 8.22
N LYS A 57 66.59 55.34 9.45
CA LYS A 57 66.86 56.33 10.48
C LYS A 57 68.30 56.27 11.01
N HIS A 58 68.88 55.08 11.06
CA HIS A 58 70.31 54.89 11.38
C HIS A 58 71.21 55.51 10.31
N GLN A 59 70.88 55.33 9.03
CA GLN A 59 71.68 55.84 7.90
C GLN A 59 71.46 57.34 7.63
N HIS A 60 70.25 57.85 7.85
CA HIS A 60 69.85 59.24 7.60
C HIS A 60 69.11 59.83 8.81
N PRO A 61 69.83 60.33 9.83
CA PRO A 61 69.23 60.80 11.08
C PRO A 61 68.20 61.91 10.91
N ASP A 62 68.36 62.77 9.90
CA ASP A 62 67.51 63.94 9.67
C ASP A 62 66.31 63.68 8.75
N GLN A 63 66.21 62.49 8.15
CA GLN A 63 65.07 62.15 7.30
C GLN A 63 64.02 61.33 8.07
N PRO A 64 62.72 61.59 7.86
CA PRO A 64 61.67 60.72 8.38
C PRO A 64 61.69 59.40 7.61
N PRO A 65 61.56 58.24 8.29
CA PRO A 65 61.45 56.96 7.62
C PRO A 65 60.17 56.94 6.79
N HIS A 66 60.30 56.65 5.49
CA HIS A 66 59.17 56.43 4.60
C HIS A 66 59.03 54.91 4.39
N SER A 67 57.87 54.36 4.76
CA SER A 67 57.47 53.00 4.40
C SER A 67 56.21 53.04 3.52
N ASN A 68 56.00 51.98 2.75
CA ASN A 68 54.86 51.83 1.84
C ASN A 68 53.52 51.64 2.57
N LEU A 69 53.53 51.24 3.85
CA LEU A 69 52.33 50.95 4.64
C LEU A 69 52.23 51.75 5.92
N ILE A 70 53.37 52.21 6.44
CA ILE A 70 53.45 53.06 7.63
C ILE A 70 54.25 54.31 7.28
N VAL A 71 53.61 55.47 7.43
CA VAL A 71 54.34 56.75 7.42
C VAL A 71 54.35 57.29 8.83
N VAL A 72 55.56 57.45 9.39
CA VAL A 72 55.74 58.03 10.73
C VAL A 72 56.32 59.42 10.59
N TRP A 73 55.55 60.40 11.06
CA TRP A 73 55.96 61.78 11.15
C TRP A 73 56.32 62.10 12.59
N PHE A 74 57.47 62.77 12.77
CA PHE A 74 57.90 63.27 14.06
C PHE A 74 57.96 64.79 13.99
N TRP A 75 57.22 65.43 14.88
CA TRP A 75 57.33 66.87 15.14
C TRP A 75 57.60 67.08 16.62
N ASN A 76 58.24 68.20 16.93
CA ASN A 76 58.36 68.67 18.31
C ASN A 76 57.28 69.74 18.58
N ASP A 77 57.12 70.13 19.85
CA ASP A 77 56.16 71.14 20.28
C ASP A 77 56.26 72.47 19.50
N GLN A 78 57.44 72.78 18.94
CA GLN A 78 57.69 73.99 18.17
C GLN A 78 57.43 73.86 16.67
N THR A 79 57.28 72.65 16.13
CA THR A 79 57.13 72.38 14.69
C THR A 79 55.81 71.70 14.32
N VAL A 80 54.98 71.36 15.32
CA VAL A 80 53.68 70.69 15.12
C VAL A 80 52.73 71.47 14.20
N TYR A 81 52.90 72.79 14.07
CA TYR A 81 52.12 73.63 13.14
C TYR A 81 52.27 73.24 11.67
N GLN A 82 53.33 72.47 11.32
CA GLN A 82 53.55 71.95 9.98
C GLN A 82 52.73 70.68 9.70
N ALA A 83 52.20 70.01 10.73
CA ALA A 83 51.31 68.88 10.57
C ALA A 83 49.97 69.33 9.94
N PRO A 84 49.24 68.45 9.22
CA PRO A 84 47.88 68.74 8.76
C PRO A 84 46.99 69.27 9.90
N LEU A 85 46.19 70.31 9.63
CA LEU A 85 45.37 70.99 10.64
C LEU A 85 44.46 70.02 11.43
N ALA A 86 43.99 68.97 10.77
CA ALA A 86 43.16 67.93 11.38
C ALA A 86 43.89 67.08 12.45
N TRP A 87 45.22 67.09 12.48
CA TRP A 87 46.05 66.27 13.37
C TRP A 87 46.50 67.03 14.62
N GLN A 88 46.70 68.34 14.50
CA GLN A 88 47.32 69.20 15.52
C GLN A 88 46.57 69.19 16.87
N GLY A 89 45.25 68.99 16.86
CA GLY A 89 44.41 68.99 18.07
C GLY A 89 44.18 67.63 18.72
N LEU A 90 44.69 66.53 18.15
CA LEU A 90 44.37 65.18 18.61
C LEU A 90 45.23 64.79 19.82
N ALA A 91 44.61 64.17 20.83
CA ALA A 91 45.32 63.60 21.98
C ALA A 91 46.01 62.27 21.60
N SER A 92 46.86 61.74 22.48
CA SER A 92 47.45 60.41 22.26
C SER A 92 46.34 59.35 22.18
N GLY A 93 46.31 58.58 21.08
CA GLY A 93 45.23 57.64 20.78
C GLY A 93 45.25 57.18 19.33
N VAL A 94 44.33 56.27 18.98
CA VAL A 94 44.15 55.77 17.61
C VAL A 94 42.81 56.28 17.07
N TYR A 95 42.85 56.92 15.91
CA TYR A 95 41.71 57.58 15.28
C TYR A 95 41.46 57.04 13.87
N ASP A 96 40.19 56.87 13.51
CA ASP A 96 39.77 56.52 12.16
C ASP A 96 39.55 57.80 11.34
N MET A 97 40.46 58.08 10.43
CA MET A 97 40.47 59.31 9.64
C MET A 97 39.85 59.08 8.26
N HIS A 98 39.10 60.07 7.77
CA HIS A 98 38.43 60.06 6.48
C HIS A 98 38.75 61.34 5.69
N GLY A 99 38.85 61.24 4.36
CA GLY A 99 39.01 62.42 3.49
C GLY A 99 40.46 62.89 3.35
N GLY A 100 41.31 62.07 2.74
CA GLY A 100 42.71 62.40 2.50
C GLY A 100 42.91 63.64 1.63
N THR A 101 43.68 64.61 2.12
CA THR A 101 44.20 65.77 1.38
C THR A 101 45.72 65.69 1.30
N GLY A 102 46.33 66.09 0.18
CA GLY A 102 47.80 66.17 0.05
C GLY A 102 48.51 64.81 -0.02
N GLY A 103 47.97 63.85 -0.77
CA GLY A 103 48.59 62.52 -0.97
C GLY A 103 48.22 61.44 0.06
N MET A 104 47.39 61.77 1.06
CA MET A 104 46.86 60.81 2.05
C MET A 104 45.77 59.90 1.47
N PRO A 105 45.62 58.65 1.96
CA PRO A 105 44.53 57.75 1.55
C PRO A 105 43.14 58.29 1.95
N GLN A 106 42.08 57.85 1.26
CA GLN A 106 40.71 58.27 1.61
C GLN A 106 40.25 57.78 2.98
N ARG A 107 40.73 56.61 3.43
CA ARG A 107 40.50 56.06 4.77
C ARG A 107 41.80 55.52 5.34
N TYR A 108 42.22 56.02 6.49
CA TYR A 108 43.44 55.59 7.15
C TYR A 108 43.26 55.62 8.67
N LYS A 109 44.00 54.76 9.37
CA LYS A 109 44.15 54.87 10.83
C LYS A 109 45.29 55.80 11.15
N LEU A 110 45.06 56.74 12.06
CA LEU A 110 46.05 57.65 12.59
C LEU A 110 46.31 57.30 14.06
N ALA A 111 47.52 56.87 14.39
CA ALA A 111 47.96 56.75 15.77
C ALA A 111 48.78 57.99 16.14
N VAL A 112 48.39 58.65 17.22
CA VAL A 112 49.06 59.83 17.77
C VAL A 112 49.70 59.44 19.10
N VAL A 113 50.97 59.76 19.27
CA VAL A 113 51.68 59.58 20.54
C VAL A 113 52.42 60.86 20.88
N ARG A 114 52.03 61.49 21.98
CA ARG A 114 52.70 62.66 22.55
C ARG A 114 53.44 62.27 23.81
N LYS A 115 54.77 62.27 23.78
CA LYS A 115 55.60 61.89 24.93
C LYS A 115 56.97 62.55 24.85
N TYR A 116 57.49 63.04 25.98
CA TYR A 116 58.80 63.68 26.07
C TYR A 116 59.00 64.92 25.16
N GLY A 117 57.94 65.71 24.91
CA GLY A 117 57.99 66.88 24.01
C GLY A 117 58.10 66.54 22.53
N LEU A 118 57.84 65.28 22.18
CA LEU A 118 57.79 64.75 20.82
C LEU A 118 56.39 64.26 20.51
N ASP A 119 55.88 64.71 19.37
CA ASP A 119 54.61 64.33 18.78
C ASP A 119 54.89 63.41 17.57
N ALA A 120 54.55 62.13 17.73
CA ALA A 120 54.65 61.14 16.69
C ALA A 120 53.26 60.83 16.09
N PHE A 121 53.16 60.85 14.77
CA PHE A 121 51.96 60.53 14.02
C PHE A 121 52.24 59.38 13.07
N LEU A 122 51.52 58.27 13.22
CA LEU A 122 51.60 57.10 12.36
C LEU A 122 50.31 56.96 11.56
N THR A 123 50.43 56.91 10.23
CA THR A 123 49.28 56.64 9.34
C THR A 123 49.36 55.25 8.74
N TYR A 124 48.24 54.52 8.76
CA TYR A 124 48.07 53.20 8.12
C TYR A 124 46.90 53.22 7.13
N ASP A 125 47.15 52.93 5.85
CA ASP A 125 46.12 52.92 4.80
C ASP A 125 45.21 51.69 4.90
N ILE A 126 43.92 51.91 5.23
CA ILE A 126 42.90 50.85 5.31
C ILE A 126 41.98 50.81 4.07
N SER A 127 42.25 51.65 3.06
CA SER A 127 41.38 51.80 1.89
C SER A 127 41.32 50.52 1.04
N ARG A 128 42.43 49.78 0.97
CA ARG A 128 42.56 48.55 0.16
C ARG A 128 41.87 47.32 0.78
N GLU A 129 41.57 47.35 2.08
CA GLU A 129 41.01 46.20 2.82
C GLU A 129 39.52 45.93 2.47
N SER A 130 38.77 46.99 2.13
CA SER A 130 37.31 46.93 2.03
C SER A 130 36.78 46.34 0.71
N LEU A 131 37.49 46.52 -0.40
CA LEU A 131 37.05 46.07 -1.73
C LEU A 131 37.19 44.56 -1.90
N GLY A 132 38.35 43.99 -1.53
CA GLY A 132 38.59 42.55 -1.59
C GLY A 132 37.66 41.77 -0.67
N LYS A 133 37.34 42.32 0.51
CA LYS A 133 36.41 41.67 1.46
C LYS A 133 35.00 41.53 0.92
N ARG A 134 34.47 42.58 0.27
CA ARG A 134 33.14 42.53 -0.34
C ARG A 134 33.11 41.54 -1.51
N GLN A 135 34.10 41.59 -2.40
CA GLN A 135 34.18 40.67 -3.55
C GLN A 135 34.24 39.20 -3.12
N LEU A 136 35.03 38.89 -2.09
CA LEU A 136 35.11 37.52 -1.55
C LEU A 136 33.80 37.07 -0.93
N VAL A 137 33.15 37.90 -0.10
CA VAL A 137 31.86 37.56 0.51
C VAL A 137 30.78 37.37 -0.55
N THR A 138 30.68 38.28 -1.54
CA THR A 138 29.71 38.13 -2.63
C THR A 138 30.00 36.89 -3.47
N GLY A 139 31.27 36.58 -3.73
CA GLY A 139 31.68 35.36 -4.44
C GLY A 139 31.32 34.09 -3.68
N LEU A 140 31.53 34.06 -2.36
CA LEU A 140 31.15 32.95 -1.50
C LEU A 140 29.63 32.75 -1.44
N VAL A 141 28.86 33.83 -1.29
CA VAL A 141 27.39 33.75 -1.31
C VAL A 141 26.91 33.23 -2.66
N ALA A 142 27.44 33.74 -3.77
CA ALA A 142 27.12 33.26 -5.11
C ALA A 142 27.47 31.77 -5.28
N ALA A 143 28.63 31.33 -4.79
CA ALA A 143 29.04 29.93 -4.81
C ALA A 143 28.09 29.05 -4.00
N VAL A 144 27.73 29.45 -2.76
CA VAL A 144 26.79 28.70 -1.92
C VAL A 144 25.44 28.55 -2.60
N VAL A 145 24.90 29.62 -3.19
CA VAL A 145 23.64 29.59 -3.94
C VAL A 145 23.76 28.65 -5.15
N LEU A 146 24.81 28.79 -5.96
CA LEU A 146 25.04 27.96 -7.14
C LEU A 146 25.13 26.47 -6.80
N PHE A 147 25.95 26.10 -5.81
CA PHE A 147 26.11 24.71 -5.40
C PHE A 147 24.86 24.13 -4.74
N THR A 148 24.09 24.93 -4.01
CA THR A 148 22.79 24.50 -3.46
C THR A 148 21.80 24.21 -4.58
N LEU A 149 21.73 25.06 -5.60
CA LEU A 149 20.88 24.84 -6.78
C LEU A 149 21.31 23.60 -7.57
N LEU A 150 22.63 23.42 -7.76
CA LEU A 150 23.18 22.24 -8.43
C LEU A 150 22.85 20.96 -7.65
N SER A 151 23.01 20.98 -6.33
CA SER A 151 22.66 19.88 -5.44
C SER A 151 21.18 19.52 -5.51
N LEU A 152 20.29 20.52 -5.54
CA LEU A 152 18.85 20.33 -5.74
C LEU A 152 18.56 19.63 -7.08
N LEU A 153 19.22 20.08 -8.16
CA LEU A 153 19.05 19.54 -9.50
C LEU A 153 19.52 18.09 -9.60
N VAL A 154 20.71 17.79 -9.05
CA VAL A 154 21.26 16.43 -8.98
C VAL A 154 20.37 15.53 -8.11
N GLY A 155 19.95 16.01 -6.93
CA GLY A 155 19.05 15.27 -6.04
C GLY A 155 17.72 14.95 -6.71
N TYR A 156 17.16 15.88 -7.49
CA TYR A 156 15.95 15.67 -8.28
C TYR A 156 16.14 14.62 -9.38
N TRP A 157 17.23 14.73 -10.15
CA TRP A 157 17.55 13.80 -11.23
C TRP A 157 17.78 12.37 -10.71
N LEU A 158 18.59 12.23 -9.66
CA LEU A 158 18.92 10.93 -9.06
C LEU A 158 17.69 10.29 -8.40
N SER A 159 16.86 11.07 -7.71
CA SER A 159 15.59 10.60 -7.13
C SER A 159 14.66 10.04 -8.21
N ARG A 160 14.54 10.71 -9.37
CA ARG A 160 13.74 10.20 -10.50
C ARG A 160 14.31 8.92 -11.07
N ARG A 161 15.62 8.83 -11.27
CA ARG A 161 16.29 7.66 -11.84
C ARG A 161 16.15 6.41 -10.96
N VAL A 162 16.43 6.53 -9.67
CA VAL A 162 16.42 5.40 -8.73
C VAL A 162 14.99 4.96 -8.37
N MET A 163 14.04 5.88 -8.26
CA MET A 163 12.67 5.54 -7.82
C MET A 163 11.73 5.11 -8.94
N ARG A 164 12.08 5.33 -10.21
CA ARG A 164 11.27 4.92 -11.36
C ARG A 164 11.04 3.40 -11.39
N PRO A 165 12.08 2.54 -11.41
CA PRO A 165 11.89 1.09 -11.52
C PRO A 165 11.08 0.51 -10.36
N VAL A 166 11.34 0.95 -9.11
CA VAL A 166 10.54 0.52 -7.94
C VAL A 166 9.06 0.93 -8.06
N THR A 167 8.77 2.10 -8.63
CA THR A 167 7.40 2.57 -8.82
C THR A 167 6.67 1.74 -9.88
N GLU A 168 7.38 1.38 -10.94
CA GLU A 168 6.90 0.57 -12.06
C GLU A 168 6.63 -0.87 -11.60
N LEU A 169 7.55 -1.49 -10.85
CA LEU A 169 7.36 -2.81 -10.24
C LEU A 169 6.10 -2.83 -9.36
N ALA A 170 5.95 -1.82 -8.49
CA ALA A 170 4.78 -1.69 -7.63
C ALA A 170 3.47 -1.38 -8.40
N GLN A 171 3.53 -0.88 -9.64
CA GLN A 171 2.35 -0.70 -10.48
C GLN A 171 1.97 -2.01 -11.18
N ARG A 172 2.94 -2.71 -11.77
CA ARG A 172 2.71 -4.04 -12.37
C ARG A 172 2.17 -5.04 -11.35
N LEU A 173 2.75 -5.07 -10.14
CA LEU A 173 2.26 -5.92 -9.05
C LEU A 173 0.85 -5.56 -8.55
N ARG A 174 0.39 -4.31 -8.74
CA ARG A 174 -1.01 -3.96 -8.43
C ARG A 174 -1.96 -4.37 -9.55
N ALA A 175 -1.54 -4.24 -10.79
CA ALA A 175 -2.32 -4.73 -11.93
C ALA A 175 -2.53 -6.25 -11.86
N PHE A 176 -1.56 -6.98 -11.29
CA PHE A 176 -1.67 -8.41 -10.97
C PHE A 176 -2.87 -8.76 -10.07
N ARG A 177 -3.29 -7.88 -9.14
CA ARG A 177 -4.45 -8.14 -8.26
C ARG A 177 -5.80 -8.06 -8.98
N SER A 178 -5.86 -7.46 -10.16
CA SER A 178 -7.10 -7.19 -10.90
C SER A 178 -7.41 -8.23 -11.99
N GLY A 179 -7.08 -9.50 -11.74
CA GLY A 179 -7.54 -10.65 -12.55
C GLY A 179 -6.91 -10.79 -13.95
N HIS A 180 -5.91 -10.00 -14.32
CA HIS A 180 -5.21 -10.14 -15.59
C HIS A 180 -4.13 -11.25 -15.50
N GLN A 181 -3.87 -11.92 -16.62
CA GLN A 181 -2.95 -13.06 -16.75
C GLN A 181 -1.59 -12.80 -16.08
N MET A 182 -0.99 -13.88 -15.56
CA MET A 182 0.33 -13.89 -14.91
C MET A 182 1.42 -13.62 -15.95
N GLU A 183 1.68 -12.35 -16.24
CA GLU A 183 2.85 -11.96 -17.00
C GLU A 183 4.04 -11.78 -16.04
N PRO A 184 5.19 -12.44 -16.30
CA PRO A 184 6.33 -12.37 -15.41
C PRO A 184 6.89 -10.94 -15.32
N LEU A 185 7.24 -10.53 -14.10
CA LEU A 185 7.77 -9.21 -13.80
C LEU A 185 9.23 -9.09 -14.23
N ALA A 186 10.05 -10.11 -13.97
CA ALA A 186 11.50 -10.09 -14.14
C ALA A 186 11.99 -9.65 -15.53
N PRO A 187 11.39 -10.09 -16.66
CA PRO A 187 11.83 -9.67 -18.00
C PRO A 187 11.73 -8.17 -18.26
N HIS A 188 10.96 -7.44 -17.45
CA HIS A 188 10.76 -6.00 -17.61
C HIS A 188 11.73 -5.14 -16.80
N PHE A 189 12.62 -5.74 -16.02
CA PHE A 189 13.59 -5.03 -15.18
C PHE A 189 15.02 -5.42 -15.54
N ALA A 190 15.97 -4.53 -15.26
CA ALA A 190 17.40 -4.82 -15.46
C ALA A 190 17.89 -5.84 -14.43
N GLU A 191 19.03 -6.48 -14.68
CA GLU A 191 19.70 -7.40 -13.73
C GLU A 191 20.40 -6.64 -12.59
N ASP A 192 19.63 -5.82 -11.87
CA ASP A 192 20.03 -5.08 -10.68
C ASP A 192 19.20 -5.54 -9.45
N GLU A 193 19.30 -4.84 -8.32
CA GLU A 193 18.58 -5.19 -7.11
C GLU A 193 17.05 -5.16 -7.29
N VAL A 194 16.54 -4.35 -8.23
CA VAL A 194 15.10 -4.31 -8.54
C VAL A 194 14.71 -5.50 -9.41
N GLY A 195 15.56 -5.91 -10.35
CA GLY A 195 15.37 -7.14 -11.13
C GLY A 195 15.39 -8.40 -10.28
N GLU A 196 16.33 -8.51 -9.33
CA GLU A 196 16.39 -9.64 -8.40
C GLU A 196 15.11 -9.74 -7.55
N LEU A 197 14.60 -8.60 -7.08
CA LEU A 197 13.33 -8.54 -6.38
C LEU A 197 12.15 -8.95 -7.28
N ALA A 198 12.16 -8.56 -8.55
CA ALA A 198 11.14 -8.96 -9.51
C ALA A 198 11.16 -10.48 -9.76
N ALA A 199 12.34 -11.08 -9.92
CA ALA A 199 12.52 -12.52 -10.08
C ALA A 199 12.07 -13.31 -8.83
N ALA A 200 12.39 -12.82 -7.63
CA ALA A 200 11.93 -13.43 -6.38
C ALA A 200 10.39 -13.39 -6.24
N LEU A 201 9.76 -12.29 -6.68
CA LEU A 201 8.30 -12.18 -6.71
C LEU A 201 7.67 -13.15 -7.72
N ASP A 202 8.27 -13.31 -8.90
CA ASP A 202 7.83 -14.26 -9.91
C ASP A 202 7.92 -15.71 -9.40
N ASP A 203 9.03 -16.09 -8.77
CA ASP A 203 9.21 -17.42 -8.16
C ASP A 203 8.17 -17.66 -7.04
N TYR A 204 7.94 -16.66 -6.19
CA TYR A 204 6.90 -16.73 -5.16
C TYR A 204 5.51 -16.93 -5.76
N ALA A 205 5.16 -16.17 -6.79
CA ALA A 205 3.87 -16.28 -7.49
C ALA A 205 3.70 -17.65 -8.17
N ALA A 206 4.77 -18.18 -8.78
CA ALA A 206 4.79 -19.51 -9.38
C ALA A 206 4.58 -20.61 -8.33
N ARG A 207 5.29 -20.55 -7.20
CA ARG A 207 5.13 -21.49 -6.08
C ARG A 207 3.72 -21.45 -5.50
N GLN A 208 3.16 -20.25 -5.31
CA GLN A 208 1.80 -20.10 -4.81
C GLN A 208 0.79 -20.70 -5.78
N SER A 209 0.96 -20.47 -7.08
CA SER A 209 0.10 -21.04 -8.12
C SER A 209 0.20 -22.57 -8.17
N ALA A 210 1.41 -23.12 -8.04
CA ALA A 210 1.64 -24.57 -7.97
C ALA A 210 1.00 -25.19 -6.71
N LEU A 211 1.08 -24.53 -5.56
CA LEU A 211 0.41 -24.98 -4.33
C LEU A 211 -1.12 -25.00 -4.51
N ILE A 212 -1.70 -23.94 -5.06
CA ILE A 212 -3.14 -23.88 -5.35
C ILE A 212 -3.55 -25.00 -6.32
N GLN A 213 -2.77 -25.22 -7.37
CA GLN A 213 -3.06 -26.26 -8.36
C GLN A 213 -2.97 -27.67 -7.76
N ARG A 214 -1.93 -27.96 -6.97
CA ARG A 214 -1.78 -29.24 -6.28
C ARG A 214 -2.90 -29.48 -5.26
N ASP A 215 -3.32 -28.43 -4.56
CA ASP A 215 -4.45 -28.52 -3.65
C ASP A 215 -5.78 -28.77 -4.40
N ARG A 216 -5.95 -28.25 -5.62
CA ARG A 216 -7.11 -28.56 -6.49
C ARG A 216 -7.12 -30.02 -6.91
N GLU A 217 -6.00 -30.51 -7.42
CA GLU A 217 -5.83 -31.91 -7.85
C GLU A 217 -6.08 -32.86 -6.68
N PHE A 218 -5.46 -32.62 -5.53
CA PHE A 218 -5.67 -33.42 -4.32
C PHE A 218 -7.15 -33.46 -3.88
N ASN A 219 -7.87 -32.33 -3.91
CA ASN A 219 -9.28 -32.33 -3.52
C ASN A 219 -10.18 -33.03 -4.55
N ALA A 220 -9.86 -32.92 -5.84
CA ALA A 220 -10.55 -33.66 -6.89
C ALA A 220 -10.35 -35.18 -6.72
N ASP A 221 -9.11 -35.60 -6.47
CA ASP A 221 -8.75 -37.01 -6.30
C ASP A 221 -9.40 -37.60 -5.05
N VAL A 222 -9.32 -36.90 -3.90
CA VAL A 222 -9.99 -37.32 -2.66
C VAL A 222 -11.51 -37.47 -2.85
N SER A 223 -12.13 -36.63 -3.71
CA SER A 223 -13.56 -36.76 -4.03
C SER A 223 -13.88 -38.11 -4.67
N HIS A 224 -13.07 -38.52 -5.64
CA HIS A 224 -13.27 -39.76 -6.37
C HIS A 224 -12.93 -40.98 -5.51
N GLU A 225 -11.82 -40.93 -4.77
CA GLU A 225 -11.36 -42.01 -3.90
C GLU A 225 -12.31 -42.27 -2.72
N LEU A 226 -13.05 -41.27 -2.24
CA LEU A 226 -14.07 -41.46 -1.19
C LEU A 226 -15.42 -41.93 -1.74
N ARG A 227 -15.80 -41.54 -2.96
CA ARG A 227 -17.10 -41.91 -3.57
C ARG A 227 -17.19 -43.40 -3.88
N THR A 228 -16.10 -43.99 -4.37
CA THR A 228 -16.03 -45.40 -4.75
C THR A 228 -16.31 -46.37 -3.58
N PRO A 229 -15.61 -46.31 -2.43
CA PRO A 229 -15.88 -47.20 -1.30
C PRO A 229 -17.27 -46.98 -0.71
N LEU A 230 -17.77 -45.73 -0.66
CA LEU A 230 -19.12 -45.45 -0.19
C LEU A 230 -20.19 -46.06 -1.12
N ALA A 231 -19.98 -46.01 -2.43
CA ALA A 231 -20.87 -46.65 -3.41
C ALA A 231 -20.88 -48.18 -3.28
N VAL A 232 -19.71 -48.80 -3.02
CA VAL A 232 -19.61 -50.24 -2.77
C VAL A 232 -20.36 -50.63 -1.50
N ILE A 233 -20.19 -49.88 -0.41
CA ILE A 233 -20.91 -50.19 0.85
C ILE A 233 -22.42 -50.01 0.64
N ALA A 234 -22.84 -48.95 -0.06
CA ALA A 234 -24.25 -48.69 -0.39
C ALA A 234 -24.86 -49.84 -1.21
N SER A 235 -24.24 -50.21 -2.34
CA SER A 235 -24.70 -51.31 -3.19
C SER A 235 -24.76 -52.64 -2.43
N THR A 236 -23.74 -52.94 -1.63
CA THR A 236 -23.70 -54.16 -0.82
C THR A 236 -24.81 -54.20 0.24
N THR A 237 -25.07 -53.07 0.90
CA THR A 237 -26.18 -52.98 1.87
C THR A 237 -27.54 -53.10 1.18
N GLU A 238 -27.70 -52.52 0.00
CA GLU A 238 -28.93 -52.58 -0.80
C GLU A 238 -29.24 -54.02 -1.25
N LEU A 239 -28.22 -54.76 -1.72
CA LEU A 239 -28.34 -56.18 -2.07
C LEU A 239 -28.72 -57.04 -0.86
N LEU A 240 -28.11 -56.81 0.31
CA LEU A 240 -28.39 -57.56 1.52
C LEU A 240 -29.81 -57.32 2.06
N VAL A 241 -30.37 -56.12 1.89
CA VAL A 241 -31.75 -55.80 2.29
C VAL A 241 -32.78 -56.53 1.43
N GLY A 242 -32.45 -56.86 0.17
CA GLY A 242 -33.29 -57.62 -0.76
C GLY A 242 -33.29 -59.14 -0.55
N ALA A 243 -32.46 -59.67 0.35
CA ALA A 243 -32.34 -61.12 0.55
C ALA A 243 -33.58 -61.73 1.26
N PRO A 244 -34.07 -62.91 0.82
CA PRO A 244 -35.35 -63.48 1.29
C PRO A 244 -35.36 -64.02 2.74
N ASP A 245 -34.20 -64.24 3.39
CA ASP A 245 -34.09 -64.83 4.75
C ASP A 245 -33.53 -63.88 5.82
N LEU A 246 -33.76 -62.57 5.67
CA LEU A 246 -33.17 -61.57 6.54
C LEU A 246 -34.00 -61.34 7.82
N SER A 247 -33.46 -61.69 8.99
CA SER A 247 -34.14 -61.42 10.28
C SER A 247 -34.40 -59.92 10.51
N ASP A 248 -35.48 -59.57 11.23
CA ASP A 248 -35.84 -58.17 11.51
C ASP A 248 -34.74 -57.37 12.23
N LYS A 249 -33.97 -58.03 13.12
CA LYS A 249 -32.81 -57.41 13.78
C LYS A 249 -31.69 -57.08 12.79
N LEU A 250 -31.42 -57.96 11.82
CA LEU A 250 -30.42 -57.73 10.76
C LEU A 250 -30.89 -56.65 9.78
N ARG A 251 -32.17 -56.67 9.38
CA ARG A 251 -32.80 -55.62 8.56
C ARG A 251 -32.65 -54.23 9.19
N THR A 252 -32.94 -54.10 10.48
CA THR A 252 -32.80 -52.84 11.23
C THR A 252 -31.34 -52.35 11.28
N ARG A 253 -30.37 -53.27 11.41
CA ARG A 253 -28.93 -52.94 11.38
C ARG A 253 -28.47 -52.49 9.99
N LEU A 254 -28.89 -53.17 8.93
CA LEU A 254 -28.57 -52.81 7.55
C LEU A 254 -29.15 -51.43 7.18
N GLN A 255 -30.39 -51.15 7.56
CA GLN A 255 -30.99 -49.81 7.41
C GLN A 255 -30.26 -48.71 8.20
N ARG A 256 -29.57 -49.04 9.30
CA ARG A 256 -28.70 -48.08 10.01
C ARG A 256 -27.40 -47.83 9.24
N ILE A 257 -26.78 -48.88 8.68
CA ILE A 257 -25.57 -48.75 7.86
C ILE A 257 -25.87 -47.96 6.59
N GLU A 258 -26.94 -48.26 5.88
CA GLU A 258 -27.37 -47.54 4.68
C GLU A 258 -27.61 -46.04 4.96
N ARG A 259 -28.19 -45.70 6.12
CA ARG A 259 -28.30 -44.31 6.60
C ARG A 259 -26.95 -43.66 6.86
N ALA A 260 -26.02 -44.36 7.52
CA ALA A 260 -24.70 -43.84 7.82
C ALA A 260 -23.85 -43.61 6.56
N VAL A 261 -23.92 -44.52 5.58
CA VAL A 261 -23.23 -44.42 4.29
C VAL A 261 -23.77 -43.25 3.49
N ARG A 262 -25.10 -43.10 3.39
CA ARG A 262 -25.74 -41.95 2.75
C ARG A 262 -25.32 -40.63 3.39
N GLN A 263 -25.30 -40.56 4.73
CA GLN A 263 -24.81 -39.40 5.47
C GLN A 263 -23.33 -39.09 5.19
N ALA A 264 -22.47 -40.11 5.11
CA ALA A 264 -21.06 -39.94 4.79
C ALA A 264 -20.85 -39.45 3.35
N THR A 265 -21.62 -39.96 2.38
CA THR A 265 -21.59 -39.51 0.98
C THR A 265 -22.02 -38.05 0.86
N GLU A 266 -23.09 -37.65 1.54
CA GLU A 266 -23.57 -36.27 1.52
C GLU A 266 -22.61 -35.30 2.24
N LEU A 267 -22.01 -35.70 3.36
CA LEU A 267 -21.01 -34.90 4.07
C LEU A 267 -19.73 -34.72 3.25
N THR A 268 -19.24 -35.77 2.61
CA THR A 268 -18.07 -35.68 1.73
C THR A 268 -18.36 -34.78 0.55
N GLN A 269 -19.51 -34.93 -0.11
CA GLN A 269 -19.94 -34.02 -1.18
C GLN A 269 -20.02 -32.56 -0.71
N ALA A 270 -20.62 -32.29 0.45
CA ALA A 270 -20.72 -30.95 1.01
C ALA A 270 -19.34 -30.33 1.34
N LEU A 271 -18.43 -31.10 1.94
CA LEU A 271 -17.07 -30.66 2.26
C LEU A 271 -16.26 -30.36 1.00
N LEU A 272 -16.37 -31.21 -0.01
CA LEU A 272 -15.67 -31.04 -1.29
C LEU A 272 -16.22 -29.85 -2.06
N LEU A 273 -17.53 -29.61 -1.96
CA LEU A 273 -18.18 -28.46 -2.59
C LEU A 273 -17.83 -27.16 -1.88
N LEU A 274 -17.75 -27.17 -0.55
CA LEU A 274 -17.28 -26.04 0.25
C LEU A 274 -15.80 -25.73 -0.03
N SER A 275 -14.95 -26.76 -0.10
CA SER A 275 -13.52 -26.64 -0.48
C SER A 275 -13.35 -26.02 -1.87
N ARG A 276 -14.24 -26.34 -2.82
CA ARG A 276 -14.27 -25.69 -4.14
C ARG A 276 -14.77 -24.24 -4.05
N ALA A 277 -15.84 -23.98 -3.30
CA ALA A 277 -16.46 -22.66 -3.17
C ALA A 277 -15.57 -21.62 -2.46
N GLU A 278 -14.87 -22.00 -1.38
CA GLU A 278 -13.92 -21.11 -0.68
C GLU A 278 -12.73 -20.70 -1.56
N ARG A 279 -12.42 -21.49 -2.59
CA ARG A 279 -11.21 -21.34 -3.42
C ARG A 279 -11.47 -20.73 -4.80
N SER A 280 -12.71 -20.81 -5.27
CA SER A 280 -13.25 -19.94 -6.32
C SER A 280 -13.83 -18.66 -5.72
N GLY A 281 -13.31 -18.19 -4.57
CA GLY A 281 -13.74 -16.95 -3.92
C GLY A 281 -13.98 -15.85 -4.97
N PRO A 282 -15.01 -15.00 -4.78
CA PRO A 282 -15.64 -14.23 -5.83
C PRO A 282 -14.57 -13.69 -6.78
N VAL A 283 -14.52 -14.27 -7.97
CA VAL A 283 -13.71 -13.71 -9.05
C VAL A 283 -14.33 -12.34 -9.23
N ASP A 284 -13.59 -11.27 -8.90
CA ASP A 284 -14.09 -9.89 -8.97
C ASP A 284 -14.92 -9.72 -10.26
N GLY A 285 -16.26 -9.70 -10.14
CA GLY A 285 -17.20 -9.55 -11.26
C GLY A 285 -17.96 -10.78 -11.78
N GLU A 286 -17.90 -11.98 -11.16
CA GLU A 286 -18.78 -13.11 -11.54
C GLU A 286 -20.22 -12.92 -11.02
N SER A 287 -20.98 -12.07 -11.69
CA SER A 287 -22.43 -11.94 -11.50
C SER A 287 -23.16 -13.12 -12.12
N THR A 288 -23.73 -14.00 -11.30
CA THR A 288 -24.55 -15.13 -11.75
C THR A 288 -26.00 -14.69 -11.95
N ASP A 289 -26.54 -14.99 -13.13
CA ASP A 289 -27.98 -14.93 -13.41
C ASP A 289 -28.72 -16.10 -12.75
N VAL A 290 -29.43 -15.81 -11.66
CA VAL A 290 -30.14 -16.82 -10.85
C VAL A 290 -31.30 -17.45 -11.62
N VAL A 291 -31.90 -16.74 -12.58
CA VAL A 291 -33.02 -17.27 -13.38
C VAL A 291 -32.56 -18.46 -14.22
N LYS A 292 -31.39 -18.37 -14.84
CA LYS A 292 -30.79 -19.48 -15.60
C LYS A 292 -30.53 -20.69 -14.71
N VAL A 293 -29.93 -20.46 -13.54
CA VAL A 293 -29.62 -21.53 -12.58
C VAL A 293 -30.89 -22.21 -12.07
N VAL A 294 -31.91 -21.44 -11.69
CA VAL A 294 -33.20 -21.98 -11.25
C VAL A 294 -33.84 -22.82 -12.37
N THR A 295 -33.78 -22.37 -13.61
CA THR A 295 -34.34 -23.10 -14.76
C THR A 295 -33.68 -24.47 -14.92
N GLU A 296 -32.34 -24.52 -14.89
CA GLU A 296 -31.59 -25.78 -14.97
C GLU A 296 -31.87 -26.71 -13.77
N VAL A 297 -31.96 -26.16 -12.57
CA VAL A 297 -32.29 -26.92 -11.36
C VAL A 297 -33.69 -27.53 -11.45
N VAL A 298 -34.68 -26.77 -11.92
CA VAL A 298 -36.05 -27.24 -12.13
C VAL A 298 -36.08 -28.35 -13.18
N ASP A 299 -35.40 -28.17 -14.32
CA ASP A 299 -35.34 -29.18 -15.39
C ASP A 299 -34.68 -30.48 -14.91
N THR A 300 -33.64 -30.38 -14.08
CA THR A 300 -32.95 -31.54 -13.51
C THR A 300 -33.85 -32.36 -12.58
N HIS A 301 -34.78 -31.72 -11.87
CA HIS A 301 -35.67 -32.38 -10.90
C HIS A 301 -37.04 -32.77 -11.48
N ARG A 302 -37.38 -32.36 -12.71
CA ARG A 302 -38.62 -32.80 -13.39
C ARG A 302 -38.76 -34.33 -13.46
N PRO A 303 -37.71 -35.11 -13.77
CA PRO A 303 -37.79 -36.58 -13.80
C PRO A 303 -38.19 -37.21 -12.46
N ASP A 304 -37.83 -36.59 -11.33
CA ASP A 304 -38.15 -37.10 -9.97
C ASP A 304 -39.66 -37.12 -9.69
N LEU A 305 -40.43 -36.38 -10.49
CA LEU A 305 -41.89 -36.25 -10.36
C LEU A 305 -42.66 -37.07 -11.41
N ALA A 306 -41.98 -37.77 -12.33
CA ALA A 306 -42.62 -38.46 -13.46
C ALA A 306 -43.70 -39.49 -13.06
N HIS A 307 -43.62 -40.03 -11.84
CA HIS A 307 -44.56 -41.00 -11.29
C HIS A 307 -45.46 -40.44 -10.18
N LYS A 308 -45.47 -39.11 -9.98
CA LYS A 308 -46.25 -38.43 -8.96
C LYS A 308 -47.29 -37.52 -9.60
N ALA A 309 -48.43 -37.35 -8.95
CA ALA A 309 -49.46 -36.40 -9.38
C ALA A 309 -49.09 -34.97 -8.92
N VAL A 310 -47.90 -34.49 -9.31
CA VAL A 310 -47.32 -33.22 -8.87
C VAL A 310 -46.94 -32.37 -10.07
N GLU A 311 -47.41 -31.13 -10.09
CA GLU A 311 -47.05 -30.16 -11.11
C GLU A 311 -45.91 -29.25 -10.62
N LEU A 312 -44.79 -29.20 -11.34
CA LEU A 312 -43.64 -28.33 -11.04
C LEU A 312 -43.62 -27.12 -11.98
N ARG A 313 -43.82 -25.93 -11.41
CA ARG A 313 -43.85 -24.65 -12.14
C ARG A 313 -42.74 -23.72 -11.70
N LEU A 314 -42.21 -22.97 -12.65
CA LEU A 314 -41.26 -21.88 -12.44
C LEU A 314 -41.96 -20.56 -12.79
N GLU A 315 -42.01 -19.64 -11.83
CA GLU A 315 -42.55 -18.29 -12.01
C GLU A 315 -41.42 -17.27 -11.80
N VAL A 316 -41.14 -16.44 -12.80
CA VAL A 316 -40.11 -15.41 -12.75
C VAL A 316 -40.79 -14.05 -12.66
N GLU A 317 -40.77 -13.45 -11.48
CA GLU A 317 -41.39 -12.14 -11.22
C GLU A 317 -40.38 -10.99 -11.39
N ALA A 318 -39.08 -11.26 -11.19
CA ALA A 318 -38.01 -10.30 -11.38
C ALA A 318 -36.72 -10.97 -11.86
N ALA A 319 -35.89 -10.22 -12.59
CA ALA A 319 -34.50 -10.62 -12.84
C ALA A 319 -33.71 -10.58 -11.51
N LEU A 320 -32.81 -11.55 -11.35
CA LEU A 320 -32.02 -11.69 -10.12
C LEU A 320 -30.60 -12.11 -10.47
N THR A 321 -29.64 -11.25 -10.14
CA THR A 321 -28.21 -11.48 -10.33
C THR A 321 -27.49 -11.43 -8.99
N VAL A 322 -26.60 -12.37 -8.72
CA VAL A 322 -25.88 -12.47 -7.44
C VAL A 322 -24.37 -12.62 -7.66
N ASP A 323 -23.58 -11.98 -6.81
CA ASP A 323 -22.11 -12.09 -6.83
C ASP A 323 -21.66 -13.38 -6.12
N ALA A 324 -21.90 -14.50 -6.78
CA ALA A 324 -21.49 -15.83 -6.33
C ALA A 324 -21.41 -16.80 -7.52
N PRO A 325 -20.56 -17.84 -7.44
CA PRO A 325 -20.47 -18.84 -8.50
C PRO A 325 -21.79 -19.58 -8.73
N ALA A 326 -22.16 -19.78 -10.00
CA ALA A 326 -23.40 -20.47 -10.39
C ALA A 326 -23.54 -21.86 -9.76
N SER A 327 -22.44 -22.58 -9.57
CA SER A 327 -22.41 -23.90 -8.92
C SER A 327 -22.87 -23.86 -7.46
N VAL A 328 -22.57 -22.79 -6.73
CA VAL A 328 -22.98 -22.61 -5.33
C VAL A 328 -24.47 -22.33 -5.25
N VAL A 329 -24.96 -21.44 -6.12
CA VAL A 329 -26.38 -21.10 -6.24
C VAL A 329 -27.19 -22.36 -6.62
N ALA A 330 -26.70 -23.14 -7.59
CA ALA A 330 -27.32 -24.38 -8.03
C ALA A 330 -27.43 -25.41 -6.90
N VAL A 331 -26.42 -25.52 -6.04
CA VAL A 331 -26.45 -26.44 -4.90
C VAL A 331 -27.43 -26.00 -3.84
N ALA A 332 -27.46 -24.70 -3.50
CA ALA A 332 -28.41 -24.18 -2.53
C ALA A 332 -29.85 -24.41 -2.99
N LEU A 333 -30.16 -24.03 -4.23
CA LEU A 333 -31.48 -24.19 -4.82
C LEU A 333 -31.85 -25.65 -5.06
N GLY A 334 -30.92 -26.46 -5.56
CA GLY A 334 -31.13 -27.89 -5.78
C GLY A 334 -31.50 -28.63 -4.50
N ASN A 335 -30.90 -28.27 -3.36
CA ASN A 335 -31.30 -28.83 -2.06
C ASN A 335 -32.72 -28.42 -1.65
N LEU A 336 -33.16 -27.18 -1.94
CA LEU A 336 -34.51 -26.72 -1.61
C LEU A 336 -35.56 -27.35 -2.54
N VAL A 337 -35.32 -27.35 -3.85
CA VAL A 337 -36.21 -27.96 -4.86
C VAL A 337 -36.28 -29.47 -4.69
N GLY A 338 -35.13 -30.13 -4.48
CA GLY A 338 -35.09 -31.57 -4.22
C GLY A 338 -35.86 -31.96 -2.96
N ASN A 339 -35.85 -31.13 -1.90
CA ASN A 339 -36.70 -31.34 -0.73
C ASN A 339 -38.20 -31.23 -1.09
N ALA A 340 -38.60 -30.21 -1.84
CA ALA A 340 -39.99 -30.07 -2.29
C ALA A 340 -40.45 -31.28 -3.12
N CYS A 341 -39.64 -31.72 -4.09
CA CYS A 341 -39.95 -32.89 -4.93
C CYS A 341 -40.06 -34.18 -4.12
N LYS A 342 -39.22 -34.32 -3.08
CA LYS A 342 -39.21 -35.48 -2.20
C LYS A 342 -40.48 -35.60 -1.36
N TYR A 343 -40.91 -34.51 -0.72
CA TYR A 343 -41.99 -34.53 0.26
C TYR A 343 -43.38 -34.33 -0.33
N THR A 344 -43.48 -33.80 -1.55
CA THR A 344 -44.76 -33.67 -2.25
C THR A 344 -45.08 -34.98 -2.99
N GLN A 345 -46.27 -35.53 -2.74
CA GLN A 345 -46.76 -36.76 -3.41
C GLN A 345 -47.90 -36.46 -4.39
N GLU A 346 -48.67 -35.41 -4.11
CA GLU A 346 -49.79 -34.92 -4.90
C GLU A 346 -49.87 -33.38 -4.77
N GLY A 347 -50.29 -32.70 -5.84
CA GLY A 347 -50.52 -31.25 -5.86
C GLY A 347 -49.52 -30.48 -6.72
N GLU A 348 -48.87 -29.46 -6.17
CA GLU A 348 -47.99 -28.56 -6.93
C GLU A 348 -46.74 -28.15 -6.16
N ILE A 349 -45.69 -27.84 -6.92
CA ILE A 349 -44.46 -27.19 -6.46
C ILE A 349 -44.26 -25.96 -7.33
N VAL A 350 -44.17 -24.78 -6.70
CA VAL A 350 -43.96 -23.51 -7.39
C VAL A 350 -42.64 -22.91 -6.95
N VAL A 351 -41.72 -22.72 -7.90
CA VAL A 351 -40.46 -22.00 -7.68
C VAL A 351 -40.65 -20.57 -8.17
N ARG A 352 -40.72 -19.59 -7.26
CA ARG A 352 -40.86 -18.16 -7.58
C ARG A 352 -39.52 -17.45 -7.46
N VAL A 353 -39.07 -16.79 -8.53
CA VAL A 353 -37.92 -15.87 -8.50
C VAL A 353 -38.44 -14.45 -8.35
N GLN A 354 -38.08 -13.79 -7.25
CA GLN A 354 -38.50 -12.42 -6.91
C GLN A 354 -37.28 -11.51 -6.73
N ALA A 355 -37.51 -10.21 -6.57
CA ALA A 355 -36.43 -9.26 -6.28
C ALA A 355 -35.66 -9.67 -5.02
N GLY A 356 -34.38 -10.02 -5.19
CA GLY A 356 -33.45 -10.39 -4.12
C GLY A 356 -33.64 -11.79 -3.52
N ARG A 357 -34.60 -12.62 -3.97
CA ARG A 357 -34.89 -13.92 -3.33
C ARG A 357 -35.54 -14.94 -4.26
N VAL A 358 -35.40 -16.21 -3.89
CA VAL A 358 -36.12 -17.34 -4.50
C VAL A 358 -36.97 -18.04 -3.44
N ARG A 359 -38.22 -18.33 -3.78
CA ARG A 359 -39.14 -19.10 -2.95
C ARG A 359 -39.47 -20.43 -3.62
N VAL A 360 -39.45 -21.51 -2.84
CA VAL A 360 -39.92 -22.83 -3.25
C VAL A 360 -41.12 -23.17 -2.38
N GLU A 361 -42.30 -23.20 -3.00
CA GLU A 361 -43.57 -23.49 -2.36
C GLU A 361 -44.04 -24.89 -2.74
N ASP A 362 -44.41 -25.71 -1.77
CA ASP A 362 -44.92 -27.06 -2.01
C ASP A 362 -46.30 -27.29 -1.38
N THR A 363 -47.01 -28.34 -1.80
CA THR A 363 -48.26 -28.83 -1.21
C THR A 363 -48.09 -30.13 -0.41
N GLY A 364 -46.87 -30.39 0.09
CA GLY A 364 -46.53 -31.58 0.86
C GLY A 364 -47.24 -31.65 2.22
N PRO A 365 -46.80 -32.55 3.13
CA PRO A 365 -47.45 -32.73 4.45
C PRO A 365 -47.41 -31.48 5.34
N GLY A 366 -46.66 -30.45 4.96
CA GLY A 366 -46.50 -29.22 5.73
C GLY A 366 -45.51 -29.38 6.88
N ILE A 367 -45.19 -28.25 7.52
CA ILE A 367 -44.23 -28.16 8.62
C ILE A 367 -44.90 -27.39 9.75
N LYS A 368 -44.83 -27.89 10.98
CA LYS A 368 -45.26 -27.13 12.16
C LYS A 368 -44.34 -25.93 12.35
N ALA A 369 -44.90 -24.76 12.65
CA ALA A 369 -44.11 -23.54 12.84
C ALA A 369 -42.98 -23.71 13.89
N GLU A 370 -43.22 -24.52 14.92
CA GLU A 370 -42.26 -24.84 16.00
C GLU A 370 -41.07 -25.70 15.53
N ASP A 371 -41.24 -26.48 14.45
CA ASP A 371 -40.21 -27.37 13.91
C ASP A 371 -39.37 -26.68 12.83
N ALA A 372 -39.84 -25.56 12.26
CA ALA A 372 -39.22 -24.90 11.12
C ALA A 372 -37.76 -24.46 11.38
N GLU A 373 -37.46 -23.91 12.56
CA GLU A 373 -36.08 -23.54 12.94
C GLU A 373 -35.21 -24.76 13.29
N ARG A 374 -35.83 -25.83 13.80
CA ARG A 374 -35.14 -27.05 14.25
C ARG A 374 -34.71 -27.92 13.07
N LEU A 375 -35.45 -27.86 11.96
CA LEU A 375 -35.13 -28.55 10.70
C LEU A 375 -33.83 -28.06 10.02
N PHE A 376 -33.32 -26.88 10.40
CA PHE A 376 -32.00 -26.39 9.99
C PHE A 376 -30.86 -26.86 10.91
N GLN A 377 -31.15 -27.62 11.96
CA GLN A 377 -30.16 -28.21 12.86
C GLN A 377 -29.76 -29.61 12.37
N ARG A 378 -28.51 -29.99 12.59
CA ARG A 378 -27.93 -31.25 12.07
C ARG A 378 -28.77 -32.48 12.48
N GLY A 379 -29.29 -33.20 11.49
CA GLY A 379 -29.83 -34.55 11.66
C GLY A 379 -31.21 -34.67 12.31
N GLN A 380 -31.98 -33.58 12.43
CA GLN A 380 -33.36 -33.64 12.96
C GLN A 380 -34.40 -33.72 11.85
N ARG A 381 -35.42 -34.57 12.05
CA ARG A 381 -36.59 -34.73 11.19
C ARG A 381 -37.81 -34.15 11.91
N GLY A 382 -38.75 -33.57 11.17
CA GLY A 382 -40.05 -33.20 11.73
C GLY A 382 -40.83 -34.44 12.17
N GLU A 383 -41.54 -34.34 13.31
CA GLU A 383 -42.36 -35.43 13.82
C GLU A 383 -43.49 -35.77 12.83
N GLY A 384 -43.51 -37.00 12.31
CA GLY A 384 -44.62 -37.52 11.48
C GLY A 384 -44.30 -37.81 10.00
N VAL A 385 -43.07 -37.62 9.52
CA VAL A 385 -42.73 -37.84 8.10
C VAL A 385 -41.97 -39.16 7.86
N THR A 386 -42.61 -40.09 7.15
CA THR A 386 -42.11 -41.44 6.82
C THR A 386 -41.24 -41.52 5.55
N VAL A 387 -41.03 -40.41 4.84
CA VAL A 387 -40.25 -40.37 3.58
C VAL A 387 -38.76 -40.17 3.87
N GLY A 388 -37.93 -41.14 3.45
CA GLY A 388 -36.51 -41.24 3.80
C GLY A 388 -35.64 -40.13 3.22
N GLY A 389 -35.13 -39.21 4.06
CA GLY A 389 -34.06 -38.26 3.77
C GLY A 389 -33.11 -38.08 4.97
N ALA A 390 -31.85 -37.75 4.72
CA ALA A 390 -30.84 -37.61 5.76
C ALA A 390 -30.94 -36.32 6.58
N GLY A 391 -31.79 -35.36 6.18
CA GLY A 391 -31.96 -34.07 6.90
C GLY A 391 -30.75 -33.15 6.80
N LEU A 392 -29.85 -33.39 5.84
CA LEU A 392 -28.59 -32.64 5.68
C LEU A 392 -28.68 -31.52 4.64
N GLY A 393 -29.59 -31.60 3.66
CA GLY A 393 -29.71 -30.59 2.60
C GLY A 393 -29.97 -29.17 3.12
N LEU A 394 -30.86 -29.02 4.11
CA LEU A 394 -31.12 -27.72 4.76
C LEU A 394 -29.91 -27.22 5.56
N ALA A 395 -29.10 -28.12 6.13
CA ALA A 395 -27.88 -27.76 6.83
C ALA A 395 -26.77 -27.27 5.87
N ILE A 396 -26.70 -27.84 4.66
CA ILE A 396 -25.81 -27.36 3.59
C ILE A 396 -26.23 -25.96 3.14
N VAL A 397 -27.53 -25.75 2.87
CA VAL A 397 -28.06 -24.44 2.48
C VAL A 397 -27.76 -23.39 3.55
N ARG A 398 -27.97 -23.71 4.83
CA ARG A 398 -27.64 -22.81 5.95
C ARG A 398 -26.16 -22.44 5.96
N ARG A 399 -25.26 -23.41 5.76
CA ARG A 399 -23.82 -23.15 5.76
C ARG A 399 -23.38 -22.28 4.58
N LEU A 400 -23.97 -22.49 3.40
CA LEU A 400 -23.75 -21.63 2.25
C LEU A 400 -24.28 -20.21 2.51
N CYS A 401 -25.44 -20.08 3.15
CA CYS A 401 -25.97 -18.78 3.55
C CYS A 401 -25.05 -18.03 4.52
N GLU A 402 -24.51 -18.73 5.52
CA GLU A 402 -23.53 -18.16 6.46
C GLU A 402 -22.26 -17.68 5.75
N LEU A 403 -21.79 -18.41 4.73
CA LEU A 403 -20.57 -18.09 3.99
C LEU A 403 -20.75 -16.88 3.06
N TYR A 404 -21.89 -16.79 2.37
CA TYR A 404 -22.17 -15.75 1.36
C TYR A 404 -23.02 -14.58 1.90
N GLY A 405 -23.36 -14.60 3.19
CA GLY A 405 -24.19 -13.56 3.82
C GLY A 405 -25.67 -13.60 3.43
N TRP A 406 -26.14 -14.71 2.84
CA TRP A 406 -27.54 -14.92 2.50
C TRP A 406 -28.35 -15.34 3.72
N ARG A 407 -29.67 -15.39 3.56
CA ARG A 407 -30.60 -15.89 4.58
C ARG A 407 -31.46 -16.99 4.00
N VAL A 408 -31.61 -18.08 4.75
CA VAL A 408 -32.57 -19.14 4.41
C VAL A 408 -33.64 -19.20 5.50
N GLY A 409 -34.89 -19.36 5.09
CA GLY A 409 -36.04 -19.52 5.98
C GLY A 409 -36.96 -20.63 5.49
N LEU A 410 -37.74 -21.18 6.42
CA LEU A 410 -38.75 -22.19 6.14
C LEU A 410 -40.00 -21.81 6.92
N ALA A 411 -41.15 -21.78 6.26
CA ALA A 411 -42.42 -21.42 6.87
C ALA A 411 -43.56 -22.34 6.38
N PRO A 412 -44.61 -22.56 7.17
CA PRO A 412 -45.81 -23.24 6.68
C PRO A 412 -46.49 -22.42 5.57
N ARG A 413 -46.97 -23.10 4.52
CA ARG A 413 -47.81 -22.49 3.49
C ARG A 413 -49.25 -22.33 4.03
N ALA A 414 -49.94 -21.24 3.67
CA ALA A 414 -51.35 -21.09 4.02
C ALA A 414 -52.17 -22.24 3.40
N GLY A 415 -52.73 -23.10 4.26
CA GLY A 415 -53.35 -24.37 3.84
C GLY A 415 -52.45 -25.58 4.13
N ARG A 416 -51.88 -26.18 3.09
CA ARG A 416 -51.06 -27.40 3.15
C ARG A 416 -49.71 -27.18 2.47
N GLY A 417 -48.63 -27.68 3.07
CA GLY A 417 -47.26 -27.64 2.54
C GLY A 417 -46.34 -26.62 3.20
N ALA A 418 -45.18 -26.36 2.59
CA ALA A 418 -44.16 -25.46 3.11
C ALA A 418 -43.67 -24.45 2.07
N VAL A 419 -43.05 -23.37 2.58
CA VAL A 419 -42.42 -22.31 1.80
C VAL A 419 -40.98 -22.19 2.27
N ALA A 420 -40.04 -22.66 1.46
CA ALA A 420 -38.62 -22.41 1.66
C ALA A 420 -38.23 -21.12 0.95
N THR A 421 -37.58 -20.19 1.66
CA THR A 421 -37.12 -18.91 1.10
C THR A 421 -35.61 -18.83 1.17
N LEU A 422 -34.95 -18.57 0.04
CA LEU A 422 -33.54 -18.21 -0.05
C LEU A 422 -33.43 -16.74 -0.44
N ASP A 423 -32.94 -15.91 0.47
CA ASP A 423 -32.80 -14.47 0.33
C ASP A 423 -31.32 -14.10 0.18
N PHE A 424 -30.97 -13.51 -0.96
CA PHE A 424 -29.61 -13.16 -1.29
C PHE A 424 -29.18 -11.79 -0.72
N GLY A 425 -30.10 -11.04 -0.10
CA GLY A 425 -29.84 -9.71 0.47
C GLY A 425 -29.41 -8.66 -0.57
N ASP A 426 -28.71 -7.62 -0.12
CA ASP A 426 -28.15 -6.55 -0.96
C ASP A 426 -27.01 -7.04 -1.90
N ALA A 427 -26.64 -8.33 -1.84
CA ALA A 427 -25.72 -8.95 -2.79
C ALA A 427 -26.34 -9.15 -4.19
N ALA A 428 -27.65 -8.87 -4.32
CA ALA A 428 -28.32 -8.76 -5.59
C ALA A 428 -28.01 -7.39 -6.23
N GLY A 429 -26.93 -7.31 -7.00
CA GLY A 429 -26.58 -6.10 -7.73
C GLY A 429 -27.75 -5.63 -8.60
N SER A 430 -28.20 -4.39 -8.38
CA SER A 430 -29.24 -3.72 -9.17
C SER A 430 -28.77 -3.53 -10.62
N GLY A 431 -28.96 -4.54 -11.44
CA GLY A 431 -28.74 -4.47 -12.88
C GLY A 431 -29.86 -3.72 -13.59
N SER A 432 -29.99 -2.42 -13.36
CA SER A 432 -30.74 -1.51 -14.25
C SER A 432 -30.52 -0.04 -13.87
N ASP A 433 -29.55 0.62 -14.49
CA ASP A 433 -29.70 2.02 -14.96
C ASP A 433 -28.46 2.43 -15.76
N GLY A 434 -28.61 2.47 -17.09
CA GLY A 434 -27.51 2.82 -17.99
C GLY A 434 -27.85 2.71 -19.47
N ALA A 435 -29.07 3.09 -19.85
CA ALA A 435 -29.46 3.24 -21.26
C ALA A 435 -30.55 4.31 -21.41
N ALA A 436 -30.21 5.57 -21.11
CA ALA A 436 -30.83 6.76 -21.70
C ALA A 436 -30.05 7.99 -21.19
N GLY A 437 -29.48 8.76 -22.11
CA GLY A 437 -28.73 9.99 -21.84
C GLY A 437 -27.79 10.32 -22.97
#